data_AF-A0A851AII8-F1
#
_entry.id   AF-A0A851AII8-F1
#
_cell.length_a   1.000
_cell.length_b   1.000
_cell.length_c   1.000
_cell.angle_alpha   90.00
_cell.angle_beta   90.00
_cell.angle_gamma   90.00
#
_symmetry.space_group_name_H-M   'P 1'
#
loop_
_entity.id
_entity.type
_entity.pdbx_description
1 polymer ?
#
loop_
_entity_poly.entity_id
_entity_poly.type
_entity_poly.pdbx_seq_one_letter_code
_entity_poly.pdbx_strand_id
1 'polypeptide(L)'
;DVLVWSNERMIHWVVSIGLKEYANNLIESGVHGALVALDESFDYNALALLLQIPTQNTQARAVLEKEFNNLLAVGTDRRLDEDDDKSFRRAPSWRKKFRPKDIRGLAAGSAETLPANFRVTTS
;
A
#
# COMPACT_ATOMS: atom_id res chain seq x y z
N ASP A 1 8.10 5.84 -25.34
CA ASP A 1 8.28 6.96 -24.42
C ASP A 1 6.93 7.54 -24.07
N VAL A 2 6.60 7.59 -22.77
CA VAL A 2 5.33 8.13 -22.23
C VAL A 2 5.37 9.64 -22.15
N LEU A 3 6.55 10.27 -22.04
CA LEU A 3 6.70 11.73 -21.89
C LEU A 3 5.96 12.52 -22.98
N VAL A 4 5.93 11.98 -24.20
CA VAL A 4 5.34 12.62 -25.39
C VAL A 4 3.88 12.20 -25.67
N TRP A 5 3.25 11.44 -24.79
CA TRP A 5 1.87 10.99 -25.01
C TRP A 5 0.87 12.14 -24.92
N SER A 6 0.04 12.27 -25.95
CA SER A 6 -1.14 13.14 -25.94
C SER A 6 -2.24 12.58 -25.02
N ASN A 7 -3.23 13.42 -24.70
CA ASN A 7 -4.44 12.97 -24.00
C ASN A 7 -5.17 11.86 -24.78
N GLU A 8 -5.28 11.96 -26.10
CA GLU A 8 -5.87 10.93 -26.95
C GLU A 8 -5.12 9.59 -26.83
N ARG A 9 -3.78 9.63 -26.78
CA ARG A 9 -2.98 8.42 -26.56
C ARG A 9 -3.21 7.83 -25.17
N MET A 10 -3.39 8.66 -24.13
CA MET A 10 -3.77 8.21 -22.79
C MET A 10 -5.14 7.52 -22.79
N ILE A 11 -6.14 8.09 -23.47
CA ILE A 11 -7.48 7.49 -23.62
C ILE A 11 -7.38 6.11 -24.29
N HIS A 12 -6.63 6.00 -25.40
CA HIS A 12 -6.45 4.72 -26.08
C HIS A 12 -5.73 3.69 -25.20
N TRP A 13 -4.77 4.11 -24.39
CA TRP A 13 -4.12 3.22 -23.43
C TRP A 13 -5.11 2.71 -22.37
N VAL A 14 -5.94 3.57 -21.79
CA VAL A 14 -7.00 3.17 -20.84
C VAL A 14 -7.98 2.18 -21.47
N VAL A 15 -8.36 2.39 -22.73
CA VAL A 15 -9.18 1.42 -23.48
C VAL A 15 -8.44 0.08 -23.63
N SER A 16 -7.15 0.10 -23.96
CA SER A 16 -6.35 -1.12 -24.21
C SER A 16 -6.16 -1.99 -22.97
N ILE A 17 -6.19 -1.40 -21.77
CA ILE A 17 -6.12 -2.14 -20.50
C ILE A 17 -7.49 -2.63 -20.00
N GLY A 18 -8.54 -2.45 -20.80
CA GLY A 18 -9.88 -2.98 -20.52
C GLY A 18 -10.79 -2.03 -19.73
N LEU A 19 -10.43 -0.75 -19.59
CA LEU A 19 -11.21 0.25 -18.82
C LEU A 19 -11.98 1.22 -19.75
N LYS A 20 -12.52 0.69 -20.86
CA LYS A 20 -13.12 1.49 -21.93
C LYS A 20 -14.30 2.36 -21.47
N GLU A 21 -15.11 1.88 -20.54
CA GLU A 21 -16.27 2.62 -20.04
C GLU A 21 -15.90 3.88 -19.22
N TYR A 22 -14.64 3.96 -18.76
CA TYR A 22 -14.12 5.10 -18.00
C TYR A 22 -13.29 6.07 -18.85
N ALA A 23 -12.80 5.62 -20.01
CA ALA A 23 -11.77 6.33 -20.78
C ALA A 23 -12.22 7.72 -21.26
N ASN A 24 -13.49 7.88 -21.64
CA ASN A 24 -14.04 9.17 -22.09
C ASN A 24 -14.02 10.25 -21.01
N ASN A 25 -13.92 9.88 -19.73
CA ASN A 25 -13.82 10.85 -18.63
C ASN A 25 -12.49 11.60 -18.63
N LEU A 26 -11.50 11.17 -19.43
CA LEU A 26 -10.24 11.90 -19.60
C LEU A 26 -10.31 13.02 -20.63
N ILE A 27 -11.40 13.14 -21.41
CA ILE A 27 -11.60 14.26 -22.33
C ILE A 27 -11.64 15.56 -21.52
N GLU A 28 -10.88 16.56 -21.94
CA GLU A 28 -10.75 17.87 -21.27
C GLU A 28 -10.21 17.82 -19.82
N SER A 29 -9.79 16.65 -19.32
CA SER A 29 -9.24 16.50 -17.96
C SER A 29 -7.87 17.14 -17.75
N GLY A 30 -7.15 17.45 -18.84
CA GLY A 30 -5.76 17.88 -18.79
C GLY A 30 -4.74 16.75 -18.59
N VAL A 31 -5.17 15.49 -18.48
CA VAL A 31 -4.24 14.34 -18.35
C VAL A 31 -3.46 14.12 -19.65
N HIS A 32 -2.14 14.03 -19.54
CA HIS A 32 -1.21 13.79 -20.65
C HIS A 32 0.07 13.09 -20.16
N GLY A 33 0.90 12.66 -21.10
CA GLY A 33 2.11 11.89 -20.84
C GLY A 33 3.14 12.58 -19.94
N ALA A 34 3.37 13.88 -20.14
CA ALA A 34 4.33 14.63 -19.32
C ALA A 34 3.90 14.74 -17.84
N LEU A 35 2.59 14.88 -17.57
CA LEU A 35 2.06 14.79 -16.21
C LEU A 35 2.39 13.43 -15.59
N VAL A 36 2.11 12.33 -16.31
CA VAL A 36 2.39 10.97 -15.82
C VAL A 36 3.89 10.72 -15.63
N ALA A 37 4.74 11.24 -16.53
CA ALA A 37 6.17 10.95 -16.54
C ALA A 37 7.00 11.84 -15.60
N LEU A 38 6.57 13.07 -15.34
CA LEU A 38 7.38 14.06 -14.61
C LEU A 38 6.85 14.40 -13.21
N ASP A 39 5.54 14.26 -12.96
CA ASP A 39 4.97 14.56 -11.64
C ASP A 39 4.97 13.31 -10.76
N GLU A 40 5.89 13.27 -9.80
CA GLU A 40 6.02 12.16 -8.86
C GLU A 40 4.80 11.98 -7.94
N SER A 41 3.99 13.04 -7.74
CA SER A 41 2.77 12.97 -6.94
C SER A 41 1.57 12.42 -7.71
N PHE A 42 1.65 12.37 -9.04
CA PHE A 42 0.62 11.78 -9.87
C PHE A 42 0.72 10.26 -9.88
N ASP A 43 -0.23 9.60 -9.22
CA ASP A 43 -0.29 8.15 -9.04
C ASP A 43 -1.56 7.54 -9.66
N TYR A 44 -1.68 6.20 -9.58
CA TYR A 44 -2.85 5.50 -10.11
C TYR A 44 -4.15 5.91 -9.38
N ASN A 45 -4.08 6.33 -8.12
CA ASN A 45 -5.25 6.76 -7.36
C ASN A 45 -5.79 8.09 -7.87
N ALA A 46 -4.91 9.05 -8.16
CA ALA A 46 -5.26 10.31 -8.82
C ALA A 46 -5.90 10.03 -10.19
N LEU A 47 -5.32 9.15 -10.99
CA LEU A 47 -5.88 8.76 -12.28
C LEU A 47 -7.25 8.05 -12.14
N ALA A 48 -7.44 7.21 -11.12
CA ALA A 48 -8.72 6.56 -10.84
C ALA A 48 -9.84 7.56 -10.51
N LEU A 49 -9.52 8.66 -9.83
CA LEU A 49 -10.46 9.74 -9.55
C LEU A 49 -10.85 10.49 -10.82
N LEU A 50 -9.90 10.79 -11.70
CA LEU A 50 -10.14 11.46 -12.98
C LEU A 50 -10.94 10.59 -13.95
N LEU A 51 -10.67 9.29 -13.97
CA LEU A 51 -11.46 8.28 -14.68
C LEU A 51 -12.86 8.06 -14.07
N GLN A 52 -13.13 8.62 -12.88
CA GLN A 52 -14.37 8.45 -12.13
C GLN A 52 -14.70 6.98 -11.82
N ILE A 53 -13.67 6.16 -11.53
CA ILE A 53 -13.88 4.76 -11.14
C ILE A 53 -14.41 4.72 -9.69
N PRO A 54 -15.61 4.16 -9.42
CA PRO A 54 -16.12 4.05 -8.06
C PRO A 54 -15.16 3.28 -7.13
N THR A 55 -15.09 3.63 -5.85
CA THR A 55 -14.23 2.93 -4.88
C THR A 55 -14.65 1.48 -4.64
N GLN A 56 -15.92 1.18 -4.89
CA GLN A 56 -16.49 -0.17 -4.80
C GLN A 56 -16.06 -1.08 -5.96
N ASN A 57 -15.65 -0.51 -7.10
CA ASN A 57 -15.14 -1.31 -8.22
C ASN A 57 -13.65 -1.63 -8.02
N THR A 58 -13.39 -2.51 -7.06
CA THR A 58 -12.03 -2.91 -6.68
C THR A 58 -11.29 -3.62 -7.82
N GLN A 59 -12.01 -4.34 -8.68
CA GLN A 59 -11.43 -5.02 -9.85
C GLN A 59 -10.84 -4.02 -10.84
N ALA A 60 -11.60 -3.00 -11.25
CA ALA A 60 -11.11 -1.98 -12.18
C ALA A 60 -9.92 -1.20 -11.61
N ARG A 61 -9.98 -0.88 -10.30
CA ARG A 61 -8.88 -0.19 -9.61
C ARG A 61 -7.61 -1.04 -9.55
N ALA A 62 -7.72 -2.34 -9.30
CA ALA A 62 -6.57 -3.25 -9.29
C ALA A 62 -5.93 -3.38 -10.69
N VAL A 63 -6.74 -3.41 -11.75
CA VAL A 63 -6.23 -3.39 -13.14
C VAL A 63 -5.49 -2.08 -13.41
N LEU A 64 -6.08 -0.94 -13.05
CA LEU A 64 -5.46 0.37 -13.23
C LEU A 64 -4.13 0.48 -12.49
N GLU A 65 -4.07 0.08 -11.22
CA GLU A 65 -2.85 0.09 -10.40
C GLU A 65 -1.72 -0.71 -11.08
N LYS A 66 -2.01 -1.96 -11.44
CA LYS A 66 -1.03 -2.84 -12.09
C LYS A 66 -0.52 -2.23 -13.40
N GLU A 67 -1.41 -1.80 -14.27
CA GLU A 67 -1.04 -1.32 -15.60
C GLU A 67 -0.38 0.06 -15.54
N PHE A 68 -0.78 0.92 -14.60
CA PHE A 68 -0.12 2.21 -14.37
C PHE A 68 1.33 2.01 -13.89
N ASN A 69 1.56 1.09 -12.96
CA ASN A 69 2.92 0.77 -12.51
C ASN A 69 3.79 0.19 -13.64
N ASN A 70 3.20 -0.66 -14.49
CA ASN A 70 3.87 -1.15 -15.70
C ASN A 70 4.17 -0.01 -16.70
N LEU A 71 3.24 0.92 -16.89
CA LEU A 71 3.43 2.10 -17.73
C LEU A 71 4.59 2.96 -17.24
N LEU A 72 4.72 3.16 -15.93
CA LEU A 72 5.84 3.91 -15.36
C LEU A 72 7.17 3.16 -15.56
N ALA A 73 7.21 1.87 -15.23
CA ALA A 73 8.42 1.05 -15.29
C ALA A 73 8.99 0.91 -16.71
N VAL A 74 8.13 0.80 -17.73
CA VAL A 74 8.54 0.60 -19.12
C VAL A 74 8.61 1.92 -19.90
N GLY A 75 7.84 2.92 -19.46
CA GLY A 75 7.55 4.12 -20.24
C GLY A 75 8.21 5.39 -19.75
N THR A 76 8.79 5.39 -18.54
CA THR A 76 9.35 6.57 -17.88
C THR A 76 10.61 6.23 -17.08
N ASP A 77 11.37 7.25 -16.67
CA ASP A 77 12.50 7.09 -15.76
C ASP A 77 12.09 7.18 -14.27
N ARG A 78 10.78 7.29 -13.96
CA ARG A 78 10.29 7.31 -12.57
C ARG A 78 10.61 5.97 -11.92
N ARG A 79 11.34 6.02 -10.80
CA ARG A 79 11.60 4.83 -9.99
C ARG A 79 10.32 4.45 -9.25
N LEU A 80 9.94 3.18 -9.33
CA LEU A 80 9.01 2.60 -8.37
C LEU A 80 9.80 2.50 -7.07
N ASP A 81 9.60 3.41 -6.13
CA ASP A 81 10.24 3.34 -4.81
C ASP A 81 9.65 2.17 -4.00
N GLU A 82 9.98 0.94 -4.39
CA GLU A 82 9.65 -0.29 -3.66
C GLU A 82 10.45 -0.41 -2.34
N ASP A 83 11.40 0.49 -2.07
CA ASP A 83 12.33 0.38 -0.94
C ASP A 83 11.84 1.01 0.38
N ASP A 84 10.73 1.75 0.38
CA ASP A 84 10.22 2.35 1.63
C ASP A 84 9.46 1.34 2.53
N ASP A 85 9.17 0.14 2.02
CA ASP A 85 8.62 -0.98 2.82
C ASP A 85 9.59 -1.49 3.90
N LYS A 86 10.87 -1.08 3.85
CA LYS A 86 11.87 -1.40 4.88
C LYS A 86 11.95 -0.35 5.99
N SER A 87 11.49 0.89 5.77
CA SER A 87 11.55 1.96 6.77
C SER A 87 10.48 1.80 7.86
N PHE A 88 9.33 1.20 7.52
CA PHE A 88 8.21 0.96 8.44
C PHE A 88 8.10 -0.47 9.00
N ARG A 89 9.18 -1.26 8.99
CA ARG A 89 9.16 -2.56 9.69
C ARG A 89 8.83 -2.33 11.17
N ARG A 90 7.59 -2.67 11.56
CA ARG A 90 7.07 -2.52 12.91
C ARG A 90 8.08 -3.03 13.91
N ALA A 91 8.48 -2.17 14.86
CA ALA A 91 9.33 -2.56 15.97
C ALA A 91 8.77 -3.85 16.63
N PRO A 92 9.61 -4.82 17.01
CA PRO A 92 9.14 -6.06 17.62
C PRO A 92 8.22 -5.75 18.79
N SER A 93 7.01 -6.34 18.81
CA SER A 93 6.03 -6.05 19.84
C SER A 93 6.63 -6.28 21.24
N TRP A 94 6.25 -5.44 22.22
CA TRP A 94 6.70 -5.61 23.61
C TRP A 94 6.43 -7.02 24.13
N ARG A 95 5.31 -7.62 23.69
CA ARG A 95 4.96 -9.00 24.00
C ARG A 95 6.00 -10.02 23.53
N LYS A 96 6.79 -9.74 22.50
CA LYS A 96 7.92 -10.57 22.05
C LYS A 96 9.21 -10.26 22.80
N LYS A 97 9.44 -8.98 23.18
CA LYS A 97 10.61 -8.55 23.98
C LYS A 97 10.56 -9.05 25.43
N PHE A 98 9.37 -9.11 26.03
CA PHE A 98 9.16 -9.47 27.43
C PHE A 98 8.35 -10.76 27.58
N ARG A 99 8.54 -11.75 26.69
CA ARG A 99 7.96 -13.07 26.95
C ARG A 99 8.52 -13.59 28.28
N PRO A 100 7.69 -13.92 29.27
CA PRO A 100 8.15 -14.71 30.40
C PRO A 100 8.78 -15.97 29.82
N LYS A 101 10.05 -16.19 30.12
CA LYS A 101 10.74 -17.40 29.68
C LYS A 101 10.10 -18.55 30.46
N ASP A 102 9.29 -19.37 29.80
CA ASP A 102 8.79 -20.62 30.38
C ASP A 102 9.98 -21.52 30.70
N ILE A 103 10.53 -21.38 31.91
CA ILE A 103 11.42 -22.33 32.53
C ILE A 103 10.53 -23.50 32.92
N ARG A 104 10.41 -24.46 32.01
CA ARG A 104 9.77 -25.74 32.31
C ARG A 104 10.59 -26.43 33.40
N GLY A 105 10.01 -26.52 34.59
CA GLY A 105 10.48 -27.39 35.65
C GLY A 105 10.64 -26.67 36.97
N LEU A 106 9.52 -26.36 37.62
CA LEU A 106 9.31 -26.38 39.07
C LEU A 106 7.87 -25.90 39.31
N ALA A 107 7.01 -26.81 39.73
CA ALA A 107 5.70 -26.45 40.26
C ALA A 107 5.92 -25.63 41.55
N ALA A 108 5.86 -24.31 41.44
CA ALA A 108 5.83 -23.41 42.58
C ALA A 108 4.52 -22.62 42.50
N GLY A 109 3.65 -22.85 43.48
CA GLY A 109 2.30 -22.30 43.52
C GLY A 109 2.29 -20.77 43.45
N SER A 110 1.21 -20.23 42.90
CA SER A 110 0.97 -18.81 42.58
C SER A 110 1.10 -17.79 43.75
N ALA A 111 1.54 -18.21 44.94
CA ALA A 111 1.68 -17.38 46.12
C ALA A 111 3.09 -16.77 46.29
N GLU A 112 4.13 -17.32 45.65
CA GLU A 112 5.51 -16.86 45.91
C GLU A 112 5.91 -15.58 45.16
N THR A 113 5.19 -15.20 44.10
CA THR A 113 5.48 -13.97 43.33
C THR A 113 4.84 -12.72 43.92
N LEU A 114 4.10 -12.85 45.02
CA LEU A 114 3.47 -11.71 45.69
C LEU A 114 4.42 -11.08 46.72
N PRO A 115 4.43 -9.74 46.84
CA PRO A 115 5.17 -9.05 47.90
C PRO A 115 4.76 -9.58 49.27
N ALA A 116 5.69 -9.58 50.23
CA ALA A 116 5.55 -10.26 51.52
C ALA A 116 4.21 -9.99 52.24
N ASN A 117 3.67 -8.79 52.08
CA ASN A 117 2.41 -8.35 52.70
C ASN A 117 1.16 -9.09 52.20
N PHE A 118 1.24 -9.86 51.11
CA PHE A 118 0.10 -10.54 50.48
C PHE A 118 0.18 -12.08 50.54
N ARG A 119 1.18 -12.63 51.23
CA ARG A 119 1.28 -14.08 51.43
C ARG A 119 0.37 -14.49 52.59
N VAL A 120 -0.64 -15.31 52.31
CA VAL A 120 -1.51 -15.91 53.33
C VAL A 120 -0.76 -17.08 53.98
N THR A 121 -0.43 -16.97 55.26
CA THR A 121 0.11 -18.09 56.04
C THR A 121 -1.04 -18.93 56.56
N THR A 122 -1.22 -20.14 56.05
CA THR A 122 -2.10 -21.14 56.68
C THR A 122 -1.39 -21.70 57.90
N SER A 123 -1.92 -21.47 59.11
CA SER A 123 -1.53 -22.18 60.34
C SER A 123 -2.23 -23.53 60.42
#